data_AF-A0A9E3CXB0-F1
#
_entry.id   AF-A0A9E3CXB0-F1
#
_cell.length_a   1.000
_cell.length_b   1.000
_cell.length_c   1.000
_cell.angle_alpha   90.00
_cell.angle_beta   90.00
_cell.angle_gamma   90.00
#
_symmetry.space_group_name_H-M   'P 1'
#
loop_
_entity.id
_entity.type
_entity.pdbx_description
1 polymer ?
#
loop_
_entity_poly.entity_id
_entity_poly.type
_entity_poly.pdbx_seq_one_letter_code
_entity_poly.pdbx_strand_id
1 'polypeptide(L)' 'MTTLTLTFNGPASQARQALGGLLQRFRSAYFVERSSNEFSVTADEATAAELARQPQWSARLPQTRR' A
#
# COMPACT_ATOMS: atom_id res chain seq x y z
N MET A 1 12.78 -7.35 2.95
CA MET A 1 11.42 -6.87 3.30
C MET A 1 11.52 -5.38 3.60
N THR A 2 10.60 -4.60 3.08
CA THR A 2 10.46 -3.16 3.32
C THR A 2 9.04 -2.87 3.76
N THR A 3 8.88 -1.86 4.61
CA THR A 3 7.58 -1.32 4.98
C THR A 3 7.37 -0.06 4.16
N LEU A 4 6.18 0.20 3.64
CA LEU A 4 5.81 1.46 3.00
C LEU A 4 4.45 1.93 3.51
N THR A 5 4.20 3.23 3.43
CA THR A 5 2.87 3.78 3.67
C THR A 5 2.16 3.88 2.33
N LEU A 6 1.00 3.24 2.21
CA LEU A 6 0.15 3.26 1.04
C LEU A 6 -1.10 4.07 1.34
N THR A 7 -1.32 5.14 0.60
CA THR A 7 -2.47 6.04 0.76
C THR A 7 -3.38 5.91 -0.44
N PHE A 8 -4.67 5.67 -0.22
CA PHE A 8 -5.68 5.64 -1.28
C PHE A 8 -6.07 7.06 -1.68
N ASN A 9 -6.02 7.35 -2.98
CA ASN A 9 -6.25 8.70 -3.51
C ASN A 9 -7.74 9.04 -3.72
N GLY A 10 -8.64 8.05 -3.56
CA GLY A 10 -10.08 8.22 -3.74
C GLY A 10 -10.88 8.32 -2.43
N PRO A 11 -12.22 8.23 -2.52
CA PRO A 11 -13.11 8.24 -1.36
C PRO A 11 -12.82 7.06 -0.41
N ALA A 12 -12.86 7.33 0.89
CA ALA A 12 -12.59 6.34 1.94
C ALA A 12 -13.48 5.08 1.86
N SER A 13 -14.73 5.26 1.43
CA SER A 13 -15.67 4.15 1.21
C SER A 13 -15.18 3.15 0.17
N GLN A 14 -14.36 3.58 -0.80
CA GLN A 14 -13.82 2.75 -1.87
C GLN A 14 -12.43 2.17 -1.56
N ALA A 15 -11.74 2.71 -0.55
CA ALA A 15 -10.37 2.29 -0.21
C ALA A 15 -10.28 0.79 0.12
N ARG A 16 -11.23 0.27 0.91
CA ARG A 16 -11.28 -1.16 1.28
C ARG A 16 -11.58 -2.06 0.08
N GLN A 17 -12.44 -1.62 -0.84
CA GLN A 17 -12.72 -2.38 -2.07
C GLN A 17 -11.49 -2.44 -2.97
N ALA A 18 -10.82 -1.31 -3.18
CA ALA A 18 -9.57 -1.26 -3.93
C ALA A 18 -8.46 -2.09 -3.24
N LEU A 19 -8.40 -2.08 -1.91
CA LEU A 19 -7.44 -2.87 -1.13
C LEU A 19 -7.66 -4.37 -1.34
N GLY A 20 -8.91 -4.82 -1.44
CA GLY A 20 -9.24 -6.20 -1.76
C GLY A 20 -8.58 -6.69 -3.05
N GLY A 21 -8.51 -5.83 -4.07
CA GLY A 21 -7.80 -6.13 -5.32
C GLY A 21 -6.28 -6.28 -5.12
N LEU A 22 -5.68 -5.43 -4.29
CA LEU A 22 -4.25 -5.52 -3.96
C LEU A 22 -3.92 -6.78 -3.16
N LEU A 23 -4.75 -7.15 -2.17
CA LEU A 23 -4.57 -8.36 -1.36
C LEU A 23 -4.60 -9.64 -2.20
N GLN A 24 -5.46 -9.69 -3.23
CA GLN A 24 -5.52 -10.84 -4.13
C GLN A 24 -4.29 -10.94 -5.05
N ARG A 25 -3.77 -9.80 -5.51
CA ARG A 25 -2.62 -9.71 -6.43
C ARG A 25 -1.28 -9.89 -5.71
N PHE A 26 -1.15 -9.34 -4.51
CA PHE A 26 0.07 -9.29 -3.72
C PHE A 26 -0.07 -10.12 -2.44
N ARG A 27 -0.22 -11.44 -2.59
CA ARG A 27 -0.47 -12.37 -1.47
C ARG A 27 0.65 -12.42 -0.43
N SER A 28 1.86 -12.03 -0.82
CA SER A 28 3.05 -11.99 0.05
C SER A 28 3.18 -10.68 0.83
N ALA A 29 2.33 -9.69 0.56
CA ALA A 29 2.33 -8.41 1.23
C ALA A 29 1.36 -8.40 2.42
N TYR A 30 1.78 -7.78 3.51
CA TYR A 30 1.00 -7.61 4.72
C TYR A 30 0.52 -6.17 4.86
N PHE A 31 -0.79 -5.96 4.92
CA PHE A 31 -1.42 -4.64 4.95
C PHE A 31 -2.05 -4.39 6.32
N VAL A 32 -1.74 -3.25 6.94
CA VAL A 32 -2.28 -2.81 8.23
C VAL A 32 -2.97 -1.48 8.03
N GLU A 33 -4.27 -1.40 8.29
CA GLU A 33 -5.03 -0.15 8.23
C GLU A 33 -4.59 0.78 9.38
N ARG A 34 -4.14 2.00 9.03
CA ARG A 34 -3.81 3.07 9.99
C ARG A 34 -4.91 4.12 10.06
N SER A 35 -5.58 4.35 8.94
CA SER A 35 -6.72 5.25 8.80
C SER A 35 -7.55 4.82 7.60
N SER A 36 -8.75 5.37 7.42
CA SER A 36 -9.67 4.94 6.37
C SER A 36 -9.09 5.00 4.93
N ASN A 37 -8.06 5.81 4.71
CA ASN A 37 -7.33 5.91 3.44
C ASN A 37 -5.86 5.54 3.55
N GLU A 38 -5.32 5.23 4.73
CA GLU A 38 -3.88 5.02 4.92
C GLU A 38 -3.61 3.62 5.47
N PHE A 39 -2.69 2.92 4.82
CA PHE A 39 -2.30 1.55 5.15
C PHE A 39 -0.78 1.46 5.27
N SER A 40 -0.28 0.81 6.31
CA SER A 40 1.12 0.38 6.37
C SER A 40 1.24 -0.98 5.69
N VAL A 41 2.11 -1.10 4.70
CA VAL A 41 2.28 -2.31 3.91
C VAL A 41 3.70 -2.82 4.05
N THR A 42 3.85 -4.07 4.49
CA THR A 42 5.14 -4.75 4.57
C THR A 42 5.22 -5.80 3.46
N ALA A 43 6.21 -5.68 2.59
CA ALA A 43 6.39 -6.59 1.45
C ALA A 43 7.87 -6.73 1.07
N ASP A 44 8.20 -7.59 0.11
CA ASP A 44 9.50 -7.55 -0.55
C ASP A 44 9.64 -6.30 -1.45
N GLU A 45 10.87 -5.99 -1.87
CA GLU A 45 11.15 -4.77 -2.65
C GLU A 45 10.47 -4.77 -4.03
N ALA A 46 10.33 -5.94 -4.66
CA ALA A 46 9.66 -6.03 -5.96
C ALA A 46 8.16 -5.74 -5.81
N THR A 47 7.51 -6.35 -4.83
CA THR A 47 6.11 -6.07 -4.49
C THR A 47 5.90 -4.61 -4.08
N ALA A 48 6.81 -4.04 -3.28
CA ALA A 48 6.75 -2.63 -2.88
C ALA A 48 6.84 -1.67 -4.08
N ALA A 49 7.74 -1.96 -5.04
CA ALA A 49 7.86 -1.19 -6.27
C ALA A 49 6.59 -1.26 -7.14
N GLU A 50 5.97 -2.43 -7.22
CA GLU A 50 4.72 -2.63 -7.95
C GLU A 50 3.52 -1.95 -7.27
N LEU A 51 3.47 -1.94 -5.93
CA LEU A 51 2.48 -1.19 -5.17
C LEU A 51 2.62 0.32 -5.38
N ALA A 52 3.86 0.81 -5.51
CA ALA A 52 4.13 2.22 -5.80
C ALA A 52 3.71 2.66 -7.21
N ARG A 53 3.47 1.71 -8.12
CA ARG A 53 2.99 1.98 -9.49
C ARG A 53 1.48 1.94 -9.63
N GLN A 54 0.73 1.67 -8.57
CA GLN A 54 -0.72 1.54 -8.65
C GLN A 54 -1.36 2.93 -8.82
N PRO A 55 -2.17 3.17 -9.87
CA PRO A 55 -2.63 4.52 -10.21
C PRO A 55 -3.56 5.15 -9.17
N GLN A 56 -4.30 4.32 -8.43
CA GLN A 56 -5.24 4.77 -7.39
C GLN A 56 -4.57 4.96 -6.02
N TRP A 57 -3.27 4.69 -5.92
CA TRP A 57 -2.55 4.65 -4.65
C TRP A 57 -1.27 5.48 -4.70
N SER A 58 -0.98 6.16 -3.61
CA SER A 58 0.28 6.83 -3.39
C SER A 58 1.10 6.04 -2.38
N ALA A 59 2.28 5.57 -2.80
CA ALA A 59 3.22 4.92 -1.91
C ALA A 59 4.27 5.92 -1.41
N ARG A 60 4.49 5.93 -0.10
CA ARG A 60 5.60 6.60 0.54
C ARG A 60 6.47 5.55 1.22
N LEU A 61 7.65 5.32 0.67
CA LEU A 61 8.68 4.54 1.35
C LEU A 61 9.12 5.32 2.61
N PRO A 62 9.46 4.62 3.70
CA PRO A 62 10.11 5.22 4.85
C PRO A 62 11.37 5.88 4.30
N GLN A 63 11.39 7.20 4.37
CA GLN A 63 12.56 7.96 3.98
C GLN A 63 13.65 7.51 4.95
N THR A 64 14.57 6.67 4.48
CA THR A 64 15.85 6.49 5.15
C THR A 64 16.49 7.87 5.14
N ARG A 65 16.32 8.61 6.24
CA ARG A 65 17.06 9.84 6.49
C ARG A 65 18.53 9.42 6.53
N ARG A 66 19.24 9.73 5.45
CA ARG A 66 20.70 9.70 5.41
C ARG A 66 21.26 10.89 6.15
#